data_AF-A0AAN7Z8B2-F1
#
_entry.id   AF-A0AAN7Z8B2-F1
#
_cell.length_a   1.000
_cell.length_b   1.000
_cell.length_c   1.000
_cell.angle_alpha   90.00
_cell.angle_beta   90.00
_cell.angle_gamma   90.00
#
_symmetry.space_group_name_H-M   'P 1'
#
loop_
_entity.id
_entity.type
_entity.pdbx_description
1 polymer ?
#
loop_
_entity_poly.entity_id
_entity_poly.type
_entity_poly.pdbx_seq_one_letter_code
_entity_poly.pdbx_strand_id
1 'polypeptide(L)'
;MYKTRFKKWGLMKNKRSAPVSTKGGSVIGIRNPRSPQMTRKLAAPNFYKNPEDAFRFMNVYFNTVRFRDRQPSTKGNTVVLVPVTAEWAGYLATVKCLFSLGRHQQAFQIVDMCCHRYKAVLSSQDLSLPDITIRALMTLSGLDSSLVEIFFRFIYNMSQIVLGPLHPFSTLLSKIKQAGADNLTRCVNAAFQYYVKSLVYIRPHVMVLNFGDYFRDLIDNKFLNADNMHRQLLPLEQDLLKSESEEQLSNQPKSAELHQVLKSRIAWLKFYTGRHDEAKKLVSEILDDPLADPRVISGCGCYDILHEISVAENKHEIALDSLHKAVAASVEGYGHGHCVTARSMAALEAYLKSRGRSEEAGKVHRDSELQLERICREVRRLWL
;
A
#
# COMPACT_ATOMS: atom_id res chain seq x y z
N MET A 1 4.88 -4.91 -32.07
CA MET A 1 4.80 -3.45 -32.29
C MET A 1 3.60 -2.89 -31.51
N TYR A 2 3.80 -2.36 -30.31
CA TYR A 2 2.77 -1.62 -29.56
C TYR A 2 3.42 -0.34 -29.00
N LYS A 3 2.95 0.83 -29.47
CA LYS A 3 3.40 2.16 -29.02
C LYS A 3 2.53 2.60 -27.83
N THR A 4 3.10 2.66 -26.63
CA THR A 4 2.48 3.32 -25.48
C THR A 4 2.69 4.83 -25.58
N ARG A 5 1.61 5.56 -25.91
CA ARG A 5 1.56 7.03 -25.88
C ARG A 5 1.16 7.50 -24.48
N PHE A 6 2.10 8.13 -23.76
CA PHE A 6 1.76 9.00 -22.64
C PHE A 6 1.12 10.29 -23.19
N LYS A 7 -0.19 10.50 -22.95
CA LYS A 7 -0.87 11.76 -23.27
C LYS A 7 -0.67 12.77 -22.14
N LYS A 8 0.02 13.87 -22.45
CA LYS A 8 0.03 15.12 -21.66
C LYS A 8 -1.40 15.67 -21.56
N TRP A 9 -1.89 15.89 -20.34
CA TRP A 9 -3.13 16.62 -20.09
C TRP A 9 -2.84 18.12 -20.00
N GLY A 10 -3.39 18.88 -20.96
CA GLY A 10 -3.43 20.34 -20.94
C GLY A 10 -4.70 20.83 -20.24
N LEU A 11 -4.53 21.76 -19.30
CA LEU A 11 -5.60 22.47 -18.61
C LEU A 11 -6.37 23.37 -19.59
N MET A 12 -7.66 23.10 -19.80
CA MET A 12 -8.60 24.09 -20.37
C MET A 12 -9.46 24.71 -19.27
N LYS A 13 -9.32 26.03 -19.11
CA LYS A 13 -10.12 26.91 -18.27
C LYS A 13 -11.52 27.05 -18.88
N ASN A 14 -12.57 26.61 -18.18
CA ASN A 14 -13.94 26.93 -18.57
C ASN A 14 -14.42 28.24 -17.92
N LYS A 15 -14.85 29.15 -18.81
CA LYS A 15 -15.45 30.46 -18.53
C LYS A 15 -16.79 30.32 -17.82
N ARG A 16 -17.03 31.19 -16.84
CA ARG A 16 -18.32 31.40 -16.16
C ARG A 16 -19.34 32.00 -17.14
N SER A 17 -20.58 31.51 -17.12
CA SER A 17 -21.76 32.18 -17.67
C SER A 17 -22.58 32.79 -16.53
N ALA A 18 -22.96 34.06 -16.71
CA ALA A 18 -23.77 34.88 -15.78
C ALA A 18 -25.26 34.48 -15.80
N PRO A 19 -26.04 34.76 -14.73
CA PRO A 19 -27.48 34.57 -14.75
C PRO A 19 -28.21 35.82 -15.26
N VAL A 20 -29.20 35.58 -16.13
CA VAL A 20 -30.12 36.58 -16.67
C VAL A 20 -31.20 36.91 -15.64
N SER A 21 -31.40 38.21 -15.44
CA SER A 21 -32.46 38.83 -14.64
C SER A 21 -33.80 38.83 -15.39
N THR A 22 -34.90 38.50 -14.70
CA THR A 22 -36.24 38.96 -15.06
C THR A 22 -36.99 39.43 -13.80
N LYS A 23 -37.58 40.62 -13.91
CA LYS A 23 -38.35 41.35 -12.89
C LYS A 23 -39.84 41.01 -12.98
N GLY A 24 -40.54 41.10 -11.85
CA GLY A 24 -41.81 41.82 -11.75
C GLY A 24 -43.06 41.01 -11.39
N GLY A 25 -43.66 41.32 -10.24
CA GLY A 25 -45.05 40.93 -9.92
C GLY A 25 -45.32 40.91 -8.41
N SER A 26 -46.19 41.80 -7.94
CA SER A 26 -46.41 42.16 -6.52
C SER A 26 -47.75 41.62 -5.98
N VAL A 27 -47.69 41.10 -4.75
CA VAL A 27 -48.65 41.18 -3.61
C VAL A 27 -50.06 40.56 -3.75
N ILE A 28 -50.41 39.64 -2.83
CA ILE A 28 -51.52 39.73 -1.85
C ILE A 28 -51.39 38.55 -0.86
N GLY A 29 -51.51 38.84 0.44
CA GLY A 29 -51.29 37.91 1.53
C GLY A 29 -52.49 37.04 1.90
N ILE A 30 -52.20 35.87 2.47
CA ILE A 30 -53.12 35.08 3.29
C ILE A 30 -52.37 34.61 4.54
N ARG A 31 -53.03 34.77 5.69
CA ARG A 31 -52.56 34.46 7.05
C ARG A 31 -52.53 32.95 7.33
N ASN A 32 -51.43 32.50 7.98
CA ASN A 32 -51.23 31.42 8.98
C ASN A 32 -51.73 29.97 8.69
N PRO A 33 -51.07 28.90 9.18
CA PRO A 33 -50.38 28.82 10.48
C PRO A 33 -48.94 28.28 10.44
N ARG A 34 -48.21 28.55 11.53
CA ARG A 34 -46.92 27.92 11.88
C ARG A 34 -47.09 26.40 11.99
N SER A 35 -46.86 25.68 10.90
CA SER A 35 -46.38 24.30 10.98
C SER A 35 -44.90 24.36 11.38
N PRO A 36 -44.44 23.62 12.41
CA PRO A 36 -43.01 23.34 12.54
C PRO A 36 -42.64 22.61 11.25
N GLN A 37 -41.85 23.24 10.39
CA GLN A 37 -41.16 22.50 9.35
C GLN A 37 -40.31 21.48 10.09
N MET A 38 -40.80 20.23 10.16
CA MET A 38 -39.95 19.07 10.32
C MET A 38 -38.97 19.18 9.15
N THR A 39 -37.81 19.78 9.40
CA THR A 39 -36.61 19.50 8.64
C THR A 39 -36.41 18.01 8.83
N ARG A 40 -37.03 17.23 7.95
CA ARG A 40 -36.79 15.81 7.78
C ARG A 40 -35.29 15.74 7.60
N LYS A 41 -34.58 15.35 8.66
CA LYS A 41 -33.13 15.14 8.62
C LYS A 41 -32.93 14.09 7.54
N LEU A 42 -32.71 14.54 6.31
CA LEU A 42 -32.34 13.69 5.20
C LEU A 42 -31.05 13.03 5.68
N ALA A 43 -31.16 11.75 6.04
CA ALA A 43 -29.98 10.96 6.35
C ALA A 43 -29.03 11.13 5.16
N ALA A 44 -27.75 11.41 5.45
CA ALA A 44 -26.76 11.50 4.40
C ALA A 44 -26.89 10.23 3.53
N PRO A 45 -26.92 10.36 2.19
CA PRO A 45 -26.99 9.20 1.31
C PRO A 45 -25.97 8.16 1.77
N ASN A 46 -26.31 6.87 1.70
CA ASN A 46 -25.45 5.76 2.15
C ASN A 46 -24.02 5.89 1.62
N PHE A 47 -23.90 6.48 0.43
CA PHE A 47 -22.66 6.89 -0.21
C PHE A 47 -21.67 7.68 0.67
N TYR A 48 -22.15 8.62 1.49
CA TYR A 48 -21.34 9.41 2.43
C TYR A 48 -21.24 8.76 3.80
N LYS A 49 -22.30 8.07 4.22
CA LYS A 49 -22.38 7.43 5.54
C LYS A 49 -21.40 6.26 5.70
N ASN A 50 -21.25 5.43 4.67
CA ASN A 50 -20.44 4.21 4.77
C ASN A 50 -18.94 4.48 4.95
N PRO A 51 -18.32 5.44 4.21
CA PRO A 51 -16.93 5.83 4.47
C PRO A 51 -16.73 6.50 5.84
N GLU A 52 -17.70 7.29 6.31
CA GLU A 52 -17.65 7.92 7.64
C GLU A 52 -17.74 6.88 8.77
N ASP A 53 -18.62 5.88 8.62
CA ASP A 53 -18.70 4.73 9.52
C ASP A 53 -17.37 3.96 9.53
N ALA A 54 -16.76 3.72 8.36
CA ALA A 54 -15.45 3.06 8.28
C ALA A 54 -14.35 3.86 9.02
N PHE A 55 -14.30 5.17 8.83
CA PHE A 55 -13.41 6.08 9.55
C PHE A 55 -13.64 6.00 11.07
N ARG A 56 -14.90 6.04 11.52
CA ARG A 56 -15.27 5.95 12.93
C ARG A 56 -14.86 4.61 13.54
N PHE A 57 -15.08 3.49 12.87
CA PHE A 57 -14.74 2.17 13.41
C PHE A 57 -13.23 1.91 13.42
N MET A 58 -12.46 2.53 12.52
CA MET A 58 -10.99 2.58 12.66
C MET A 58 -10.59 3.30 13.94
N ASN A 59 -11.19 4.45 14.24
CA ASN A 59 -10.94 5.16 15.50
C ASN A 59 -11.30 4.31 16.73
N VAL A 60 -12.41 3.57 16.68
CA VAL A 60 -12.79 2.65 17.76
C VAL A 60 -11.73 1.55 17.91
N TYR A 61 -11.29 0.91 16.82
CA TYR A 61 -10.27 -0.13 16.86
C TYR A 61 -9.00 0.32 17.59
N PHE A 62 -8.40 1.44 17.18
CA PHE A 62 -7.15 1.92 17.77
C PHE A 62 -7.27 2.38 19.23
N ASN A 63 -8.46 2.80 19.66
CA ASN A 63 -8.67 3.27 21.03
C ASN A 63 -9.16 2.18 22.01
N THR A 64 -9.74 1.08 21.51
CA THR A 64 -10.41 0.08 22.37
C THR A 64 -9.69 -1.26 22.41
N VAL A 65 -9.00 -1.67 21.36
CA VAL A 65 -8.23 -2.92 21.37
C VAL A 65 -6.97 -2.71 22.20
N ARG A 66 -6.69 -3.64 23.11
CA ARG A 66 -5.46 -3.61 23.92
C ARG A 66 -4.34 -4.28 23.15
N PHE A 67 -3.22 -3.58 23.02
CA PHE A 67 -2.07 -4.05 22.25
C PHE A 67 -0.90 -4.33 23.18
N ARG A 68 -0.20 -5.46 22.94
CA ARG A 68 0.90 -5.91 23.81
C ARG A 68 2.11 -4.97 23.78
N ASP A 69 2.39 -4.33 22.65
CA ASP A 69 3.60 -3.52 22.42
C ASP A 69 3.30 -2.04 22.17
N ARG A 70 2.39 -1.45 22.94
CA ARG A 70 2.13 0.00 22.85
C ARG A 70 3.26 0.75 23.55
N GLN A 71 4.28 1.19 22.80
CA GLN A 71 5.24 2.14 23.35
C GLN A 71 4.60 3.53 23.47
N PRO A 72 4.69 4.20 24.63
CA PRO A 72 4.27 5.59 24.75
C PRO A 72 5.17 6.46 23.87
N SER A 73 4.58 7.31 23.02
CA SER A 73 5.36 8.25 22.23
C SER A 73 5.52 9.59 22.91
N THR A 74 6.61 10.26 22.57
CA THR A 74 7.03 11.58 23.05
C THR A 74 6.23 12.76 22.45
N LYS A 75 5.36 12.54 21.45
CA LYS A 75 4.64 13.62 20.72
C LYS A 75 3.18 13.32 20.35
N GLY A 76 2.46 12.53 21.14
CA GLY A 76 0.99 12.36 20.99
C GLY A 76 0.50 11.43 19.86
N ASN A 77 1.41 10.88 19.05
CA ASN A 77 1.14 9.91 17.98
C ASN A 77 1.64 8.52 18.38
N THR A 78 0.81 7.47 18.42
CA THR A 78 1.25 6.16 18.96
C THR A 78 2.29 5.51 18.03
N VAL A 79 3.51 5.24 18.48
CA VAL A 79 4.50 4.47 17.70
C VAL A 79 4.29 2.98 17.96
N VAL A 80 4.30 2.18 16.90
CA VAL A 80 3.99 0.74 16.91
C VAL A 80 5.04 0.01 16.10
N LEU A 81 5.50 -1.14 16.56
CA LEU A 81 6.39 -1.99 15.77
C LEU A 81 5.55 -2.81 14.78
N VAL A 82 5.85 -2.81 13.46
CA VAL A 82 5.23 -3.77 12.54
C VAL A 82 5.77 -5.16 12.91
N PRO A 83 4.94 -6.13 13.33
CA PRO A 83 5.43 -7.47 13.59
C PRO A 83 5.67 -8.27 12.30
N VAL A 84 6.22 -9.47 12.48
CA VAL A 84 6.46 -10.54 11.49
C VAL A 84 5.26 -10.84 10.55
N THR A 85 4.05 -10.35 10.86
CA THR A 85 2.88 -10.38 9.98
C THR A 85 3.09 -9.63 8.65
N ALA A 86 4.14 -8.81 8.51
CA ALA A 86 4.56 -8.17 7.26
C ALA A 86 4.88 -9.15 6.13
N GLU A 87 5.47 -10.32 6.44
CA GLU A 87 5.80 -11.34 5.44
C GLU A 87 4.56 -11.82 4.69
N TRP A 88 3.43 -11.96 5.41
CA TRP A 88 2.15 -12.38 4.84
C TRP A 88 1.72 -11.47 3.68
N ALA A 89 1.83 -10.16 3.87
CA ALA A 89 1.51 -9.19 2.84
C ALA A 89 2.50 -9.26 1.66
N GLY A 90 3.78 -9.55 1.95
CA GLY A 90 4.81 -9.78 0.94
C GLY A 90 4.48 -10.91 -0.04
N TYR A 91 3.88 -12.01 0.45
CA TYR A 91 3.40 -13.12 -0.38
C TYR A 91 2.26 -12.70 -1.31
N LEU A 92 1.30 -11.91 -0.82
CA LEU A 92 0.21 -11.38 -1.65
C LEU A 92 0.71 -10.45 -2.75
N ALA A 93 1.75 -9.65 -2.52
CA ALA A 93 2.34 -8.88 -3.62
C ALA A 93 3.00 -9.77 -4.68
N THR A 94 3.60 -10.89 -4.29
CA THR A 94 4.14 -11.87 -5.25
C THR A 94 3.06 -12.44 -6.16
N VAL A 95 1.82 -12.62 -5.67
CA VAL A 95 0.67 -13.07 -6.49
C VAL A 95 0.47 -12.18 -7.72
N LYS A 96 0.61 -10.86 -7.57
CA LYS A 96 0.44 -9.90 -8.68
C LYS A 96 1.45 -10.14 -9.80
N CYS A 97 2.71 -10.35 -9.43
CA CYS A 97 3.78 -10.66 -10.38
C CYS A 97 3.57 -12.02 -11.06
N LEU A 98 3.03 -13.01 -10.35
CA LEU A 98 2.76 -14.33 -10.94
C LEU A 98 1.66 -14.26 -12.00
N PHE A 99 0.57 -13.51 -11.72
CA PHE A 99 -0.47 -13.30 -12.73
C PHE A 99 0.04 -12.57 -13.96
N SER A 100 0.85 -11.52 -13.81
CA SER A 100 1.39 -10.77 -14.96
C SER A 100 2.33 -11.62 -15.84
N LEU A 101 2.95 -12.65 -15.26
CA LEU A 101 3.76 -13.64 -15.98
C LEU A 101 2.95 -14.83 -16.52
N GLY A 102 1.63 -14.87 -16.31
CA GLY A 102 0.76 -15.97 -16.74
C GLY A 102 0.78 -17.22 -15.84
N ARG A 103 1.39 -17.13 -14.65
CA ARG A 103 1.61 -18.23 -13.70
C ARG A 103 0.43 -18.38 -12.72
N HIS A 104 -0.77 -18.58 -13.26
CA HIS A 104 -2.03 -18.56 -12.51
C HIS A 104 -2.08 -19.63 -11.41
N GLN A 105 -1.61 -20.85 -11.67
CA GLN A 105 -1.68 -21.95 -10.70
C GLN A 105 -0.85 -21.63 -9.44
N GLN A 106 0.38 -21.15 -9.62
CA GLN A 106 1.25 -20.75 -8.52
C GLN A 106 0.67 -19.54 -7.78
N ALA A 107 0.10 -18.57 -8.52
CA ALA A 107 -0.58 -17.42 -7.93
C ALA A 107 -1.71 -17.85 -6.98
N PHE A 108 -2.59 -18.76 -7.43
CA PHE A 108 -3.68 -19.28 -6.60
C PHE A 108 -3.18 -20.12 -5.40
N GLN A 109 -2.09 -20.89 -5.55
CA GLN A 109 -1.48 -21.60 -4.42
C GLN A 109 -0.99 -20.64 -3.33
N ILE A 110 -0.38 -19.51 -3.71
CA ILE A 110 0.05 -18.48 -2.75
C ILE A 110 -1.16 -17.77 -2.12
N VAL A 111 -2.22 -17.48 -2.88
CA VAL A 111 -3.45 -16.91 -2.31
C VAL A 111 -4.06 -17.84 -1.27
N ASP A 112 -4.17 -19.13 -1.58
CA ASP A 112 -4.70 -20.14 -0.66
C ASP A 112 -3.87 -20.22 0.63
N MET A 113 -2.54 -20.23 0.50
CA MET A 113 -1.62 -20.15 1.62
C MET A 113 -1.82 -18.89 2.48
N CYS A 114 -1.99 -17.74 1.85
CA CYS A 114 -2.27 -16.49 2.55
C CYS A 114 -3.61 -16.57 3.30
N CYS A 115 -4.66 -17.13 2.71
CA CYS A 115 -5.93 -17.35 3.40
C CYS A 115 -5.74 -18.18 4.67
N HIS A 116 -5.00 -19.29 4.61
CA HIS A 116 -4.73 -20.14 5.76
C HIS A 116 -3.96 -19.40 6.88
N ARG A 117 -2.89 -18.70 6.53
CA ARG A 117 -2.09 -17.92 7.51
C ARG A 117 -2.85 -16.74 8.10
N TYR A 118 -3.89 -16.24 7.41
CA TYR A 118 -4.67 -15.10 7.89
C TYR A 118 -5.33 -15.37 9.25
N LYS A 119 -5.64 -16.63 9.59
CA LYS A 119 -6.13 -16.98 10.93
C LYS A 119 -5.12 -16.63 12.03
N ALA A 120 -3.84 -16.92 11.82
CA ALA A 120 -2.78 -16.57 12.77
C ALA A 120 -2.59 -15.05 12.85
N VAL A 121 -2.70 -14.37 11.71
CA VAL A 121 -2.68 -12.90 11.62
C VAL A 121 -3.84 -12.26 12.39
N LEU A 122 -5.05 -12.81 12.31
CA LEU A 122 -6.19 -12.35 13.11
C LEU A 122 -5.96 -12.62 14.60
N SER A 123 -5.45 -13.81 14.92
CA SER A 123 -5.25 -14.24 16.31
C SER A 123 -4.20 -13.40 17.06
N SER A 124 -3.25 -12.78 16.35
CA SER A 124 -2.29 -11.87 16.96
C SER A 124 -2.93 -10.57 17.47
N GLN A 125 -4.11 -10.19 16.94
CA GLN A 125 -4.82 -8.94 17.24
C GLN A 125 -3.89 -7.70 17.18
N ASP A 126 -2.96 -7.72 16.23
CA ASP A 126 -1.93 -6.71 16.13
C ASP A 126 -2.48 -5.35 15.64
N LEU A 127 -1.82 -4.25 16.05
CA LEU A 127 -2.14 -2.90 15.61
C LEU A 127 -2.10 -2.72 14.09
N SER A 128 -1.24 -3.48 13.40
CA SER A 128 -1.11 -3.49 11.94
C SER A 128 -2.22 -4.24 11.22
N LEU A 129 -3.09 -4.98 11.93
CA LEU A 129 -4.11 -5.84 11.32
C LEU A 129 -5.01 -5.11 10.30
N PRO A 130 -5.52 -3.89 10.58
CA PRO A 130 -6.27 -3.14 9.58
C PRO A 130 -5.40 -2.72 8.39
N ASP A 131 -4.16 -2.29 8.62
CA ASP A 131 -3.24 -1.84 7.57
C ASP A 131 -2.88 -2.99 6.62
N ILE A 132 -2.43 -4.14 7.15
CA ILE A 132 -2.08 -5.30 6.32
C ILE A 132 -3.29 -5.85 5.56
N THR A 133 -4.49 -5.80 6.16
CA THR A 133 -5.72 -6.24 5.51
C THR A 133 -6.12 -5.29 4.38
N ILE A 134 -6.08 -3.98 4.62
CA ILE A 134 -6.35 -2.96 3.60
C ILE A 134 -5.35 -3.09 2.45
N ARG A 135 -4.04 -3.25 2.74
CA ARG A 135 -3.01 -3.48 1.72
C ARG A 135 -3.30 -4.70 0.88
N ALA A 136 -3.63 -5.83 1.49
CA ALA A 136 -4.00 -7.04 0.77
C ALA A 136 -5.17 -6.81 -0.20
N LEU A 137 -6.22 -6.12 0.25
CA LEU A 137 -7.36 -5.78 -0.59
C LEU A 137 -6.96 -4.86 -1.75
N MET A 138 -6.11 -3.87 -1.51
CA MET A 138 -5.61 -2.96 -2.55
C MET A 138 -4.78 -3.69 -3.60
N THR A 139 -3.85 -4.54 -3.18
CA THR A 139 -3.01 -5.33 -4.08
C THR A 139 -3.84 -6.26 -4.96
N LEU A 140 -4.85 -6.92 -4.40
CA LEU A 140 -5.77 -7.76 -5.17
C LEU A 140 -6.69 -6.94 -6.09
N SER A 141 -7.02 -5.69 -5.72
CA SER A 141 -7.85 -4.80 -6.55
C SER A 141 -7.19 -4.42 -7.86
N GLY A 142 -5.85 -4.40 -7.89
CA GLY A 142 -5.09 -4.19 -9.12
C GLY A 142 -5.10 -5.38 -10.08
N LEU A 143 -5.67 -6.53 -9.69
CA LEU A 143 -5.72 -7.75 -10.51
C LEU A 143 -7.10 -7.98 -11.11
N ASP A 144 -8.09 -8.23 -10.25
CA ASP A 144 -9.46 -8.53 -10.65
C ASP A 144 -10.45 -8.19 -9.52
N SER A 145 -11.56 -7.54 -9.85
CA SER A 145 -12.56 -7.12 -8.86
C SER A 145 -13.24 -8.31 -8.17
N SER A 146 -13.43 -9.41 -8.89
CA SER A 146 -14.06 -10.63 -8.35
C SER A 146 -13.13 -11.32 -7.35
N LEU A 147 -11.82 -11.33 -7.63
CA LEU A 147 -10.82 -11.86 -6.70
C LEU A 147 -10.82 -11.10 -5.36
N VAL A 148 -10.91 -9.77 -5.40
CA VAL A 148 -11.05 -8.95 -4.19
C VAL A 148 -12.32 -9.28 -3.44
N GLU A 149 -13.46 -9.42 -4.12
CA GLU A 149 -14.73 -9.71 -3.48
C GLU A 149 -14.69 -11.07 -2.75
N ILE A 150 -14.16 -12.10 -3.41
CA ILE A 150 -13.99 -13.43 -2.83
C ILE A 150 -13.08 -13.37 -1.60
N PHE A 151 -11.92 -12.71 -1.74
CA PHE A 151 -10.95 -12.59 -0.66
C PHE A 151 -11.47 -11.75 0.51
N PHE A 152 -12.18 -10.66 0.24
CA PHE A 152 -12.83 -9.84 1.25
C PHE A 152 -13.90 -10.63 2.00
N ARG A 153 -14.72 -11.42 1.30
CA ARG A 153 -15.72 -12.30 1.94
C ARG A 153 -15.06 -13.32 2.85
N PHE A 154 -13.94 -13.91 2.42
CA PHE A 154 -13.14 -14.80 3.26
C PHE A 154 -12.65 -14.09 4.53
N ILE A 155 -11.98 -12.94 4.38
CA ILE A 155 -11.45 -12.15 5.50
C ILE A 155 -12.55 -11.76 6.48
N TYR A 156 -13.68 -11.27 5.98
CA TYR A 156 -14.83 -10.91 6.78
C TYR A 156 -15.35 -12.10 7.59
N ASN A 157 -15.62 -13.23 6.94
CA ASN A 157 -16.13 -14.42 7.62
C ASN A 157 -15.13 -14.94 8.66
N MET A 158 -13.84 -14.97 8.32
CA MET A 158 -12.79 -15.37 9.26
C MET A 158 -12.67 -14.43 10.45
N SER A 159 -12.82 -13.11 10.25
CA SER A 159 -12.80 -12.16 11.36
C SER A 159 -13.98 -12.40 12.32
N GLN A 160 -15.17 -12.72 11.81
CA GLN A 160 -16.32 -13.07 12.64
C GLN A 160 -16.04 -14.31 13.49
N ILE A 161 -15.39 -15.32 12.91
CA ILE A 161 -15.08 -16.60 13.58
C ILE A 161 -13.99 -16.42 14.64
N VAL A 162 -12.88 -15.75 14.29
CA VAL A 162 -11.68 -15.68 15.14
C VAL A 162 -11.80 -14.60 16.21
N LEU A 163 -12.33 -13.42 15.86
CA LEU A 163 -12.39 -12.27 16.76
C LEU A 163 -13.77 -12.09 17.40
N GLY A 164 -14.80 -12.70 16.81
CA GLY A 164 -16.20 -12.50 17.18
C GLY A 164 -16.85 -11.31 16.45
N PRO A 165 -18.19 -11.27 16.41
CA PRO A 165 -18.94 -10.27 15.65
C PRO A 165 -18.91 -8.86 16.26
N LEU A 166 -18.71 -8.77 17.58
CA LEU A 166 -18.65 -7.48 18.30
C LEU A 166 -17.26 -6.85 18.30
N HIS A 167 -16.25 -7.56 17.79
CA HIS A 167 -14.90 -7.01 17.75
C HIS A 167 -14.86 -5.77 16.82
N PRO A 168 -14.15 -4.68 17.18
CA PRO A 168 -14.13 -3.45 16.38
C PRO A 168 -13.69 -3.68 14.93
N PHE A 169 -12.70 -4.55 14.71
CA PHE A 169 -12.23 -4.91 13.37
C PHE A 169 -13.30 -5.68 12.56
N SER A 170 -13.97 -6.64 13.20
CA SER A 170 -15.08 -7.39 12.59
C SER A 170 -16.25 -6.47 12.22
N THR A 171 -16.51 -5.46 13.05
CA THR A 171 -17.55 -4.47 12.82
C THR A 171 -17.18 -3.55 11.64
N LEU A 172 -15.92 -3.09 11.57
CA LEU A 172 -15.40 -2.35 10.43
C LEU A 172 -15.61 -3.11 9.11
N LEU A 173 -15.19 -4.38 9.06
CA LEU A 173 -15.37 -5.21 7.87
C LEU A 173 -16.85 -5.43 7.54
N SER A 174 -17.72 -5.57 8.55
CA SER A 174 -19.16 -5.64 8.34
C SER A 174 -19.71 -4.37 7.70
N LYS A 175 -19.22 -3.18 8.08
CA LYS A 175 -19.64 -1.90 7.51
C LYS A 175 -19.18 -1.74 6.08
N ILE A 176 -17.93 -2.12 5.80
CA ILE A 176 -17.39 -2.17 4.44
C ILE A 176 -18.24 -3.12 3.56
N LYS A 177 -18.60 -4.30 4.08
CA LYS A 177 -19.46 -5.26 3.37
C LYS A 177 -20.85 -4.69 3.06
N GLN A 178 -21.48 -4.03 4.03
CA GLN A 178 -22.80 -3.39 3.86
C GLN A 178 -22.79 -2.28 2.82
N ALA A 179 -21.63 -1.65 2.59
CA ALA A 179 -21.50 -0.60 1.58
C ALA A 179 -21.62 -1.12 0.14
N GLY A 180 -21.40 -2.42 -0.08
CA GLY A 180 -21.41 -3.07 -1.39
C GLY A 180 -20.12 -2.82 -2.18
N ALA A 181 -19.95 -3.60 -3.26
CA ALA A 181 -18.76 -3.56 -4.11
C ALA A 181 -18.46 -2.15 -4.66
N ASP A 182 -19.50 -1.42 -5.07
CA ASP A 182 -19.39 -0.06 -5.63
C ASP A 182 -18.80 0.97 -4.66
N ASN A 183 -18.86 0.70 -3.35
CA ASN A 183 -18.34 1.58 -2.31
C ASN A 183 -17.15 0.99 -1.54
N LEU A 184 -16.73 -0.24 -1.86
CA LEU A 184 -15.62 -0.93 -1.20
C LEU A 184 -14.35 -0.06 -1.22
N THR A 185 -13.93 0.38 -2.40
CA THR A 185 -12.76 1.25 -2.57
C THR A 185 -12.87 2.54 -1.76
N ARG A 186 -14.06 3.16 -1.69
CA ARG A 186 -14.25 4.42 -0.95
C ARG A 186 -14.22 4.21 0.57
N CYS A 187 -14.77 3.11 1.07
CA CYS A 187 -14.72 2.78 2.49
C CYS A 187 -13.30 2.39 2.91
N VAL A 188 -12.61 1.58 2.09
CA VAL A 188 -11.19 1.25 2.28
C VAL A 188 -10.33 2.52 2.26
N ASN A 189 -10.60 3.45 1.34
CA ASN A 189 -9.89 4.73 1.30
C ASN A 189 -10.13 5.55 2.57
N ALA A 190 -11.37 5.69 3.05
CA ALA A 190 -11.65 6.44 4.27
C ALA A 190 -10.96 5.83 5.51
N ALA A 191 -10.97 4.49 5.62
CA ALA A 191 -10.24 3.78 6.67
C ALA A 191 -8.72 4.01 6.56
N PHE A 192 -8.18 4.00 5.35
CA PHE A 192 -6.78 4.29 5.07
C PHE A 192 -6.39 5.75 5.37
N GLN A 193 -7.23 6.71 5.02
CA GLN A 193 -7.00 8.13 5.34
C GLN A 193 -7.03 8.39 6.85
N TYR A 194 -7.90 7.70 7.59
CA TYR A 194 -7.84 7.71 9.06
C TYR A 194 -6.47 7.21 9.51
N TYR A 195 -6.06 6.03 9.04
CA TYR A 195 -4.80 5.42 9.41
C TYR A 195 -3.59 6.34 9.17
N VAL A 196 -3.54 6.98 8.00
CA VAL A 196 -2.50 7.97 7.65
C VAL A 196 -2.54 9.21 8.55
N LYS A 197 -3.73 9.74 8.84
CA LYS A 197 -3.89 10.98 9.63
C LYS A 197 -3.71 10.79 11.13
N SER A 198 -4.14 9.65 11.65
CA SER A 198 -4.12 9.33 13.07
C SER A 198 -2.77 8.82 13.56
N LEU A 199 -1.77 8.76 12.67
CA LEU A 199 -0.36 8.52 12.95
C LEU A 199 -0.16 7.58 14.13
N VAL A 200 -0.70 6.38 13.94
CA VAL A 200 -0.09 5.21 14.54
C VAL A 200 1.15 4.97 13.67
N TYR A 201 2.31 5.52 14.05
CA TYR A 201 3.54 5.29 13.30
C TYR A 201 3.87 3.81 13.43
N ILE A 202 3.51 3.00 12.44
CA ILE A 202 3.98 1.63 12.42
C ILE A 202 5.38 1.62 11.83
N ARG A 203 6.38 1.42 12.71
CA ARG A 203 7.80 1.30 12.40
C ARG A 203 7.94 0.28 11.28
N PRO A 204 8.24 0.72 10.04
CA PRO A 204 8.30 -0.17 8.90
C PRO A 204 9.39 -1.23 9.15
N HIS A 205 9.00 -2.50 9.10
CA HIS A 205 9.96 -3.59 9.12
C HIS A 205 10.58 -3.71 7.73
N VAL A 206 11.88 -4.04 7.64
CA VAL A 206 12.57 -4.27 6.35
C VAL A 206 11.91 -5.32 5.46
N MET A 207 11.11 -6.22 6.02
CA MET A 207 10.35 -7.26 5.33
C MET A 207 9.02 -6.75 4.76
N VAL A 208 8.65 -5.50 5.01
CA VAL A 208 7.42 -4.91 4.48
C VAL A 208 7.58 -4.71 2.98
N LEU A 209 6.50 -4.99 2.26
CA LEU A 209 6.23 -4.66 0.86
C LEU A 209 7.09 -3.49 0.33
N ASN A 210 7.69 -3.71 -0.84
CA ASN A 210 8.36 -2.67 -1.63
C ASN A 210 7.48 -1.41 -1.66
N PHE A 211 7.98 -0.31 -1.11
CA PHE A 211 7.22 0.94 -1.02
C PHE A 211 6.82 1.45 -2.40
N GLY A 212 7.60 1.13 -3.44
CA GLY A 212 7.27 1.41 -4.83
C GLY A 212 5.96 0.77 -5.25
N ASP A 213 5.84 -0.55 -5.06
CA ASP A 213 4.61 -1.30 -5.36
C ASP A 213 3.44 -0.78 -4.53
N TYR A 214 3.67 -0.51 -3.25
CA TYR A 214 2.64 -0.01 -2.35
C TYR A 214 2.09 1.36 -2.79
N PHE A 215 2.97 2.34 -3.04
CA PHE A 215 2.55 3.66 -3.50
C PHE A 215 1.96 3.61 -4.91
N ARG A 216 2.46 2.72 -5.79
CA ARG A 216 1.88 2.46 -7.11
C ARG A 216 0.43 1.99 -6.98
N ASP A 217 0.19 0.96 -6.17
CA ASP A 217 -1.15 0.41 -5.95
C ASP A 217 -2.10 1.48 -5.42
N LEU A 218 -1.64 2.34 -4.51
CA LEU A 218 -2.42 3.47 -3.99
C LEU A 218 -2.79 4.49 -5.08
N ILE A 219 -1.88 4.77 -6.02
CA ILE A 219 -2.10 5.71 -7.13
C ILE A 219 -3.02 5.10 -8.18
N ASP A 220 -2.70 3.90 -8.65
CA ASP A 220 -3.40 3.21 -9.73
C ASP A 220 -4.86 2.95 -9.36
N ASN A 221 -5.12 2.58 -8.10
CA ASN A 221 -6.46 2.37 -7.58
C ASN A 221 -7.13 3.66 -7.05
N LYS A 222 -6.53 4.84 -7.27
CA LYS A 222 -7.07 6.16 -6.92
C LYS A 222 -7.35 6.36 -5.42
N PHE A 223 -6.65 5.63 -4.56
CA PHE A 223 -6.68 5.85 -3.11
C PHE A 223 -5.94 7.13 -2.73
N LEU A 224 -4.82 7.39 -3.40
CA LEU A 224 -4.03 8.60 -3.26
C LEU A 224 -3.73 9.20 -4.64
N ASN A 225 -3.54 10.51 -4.68
CA ASN A 225 -2.95 11.18 -5.83
C ASN A 225 -1.61 11.81 -5.42
N ALA A 226 -0.80 12.18 -6.41
CA ALA A 226 0.51 12.78 -6.18
C ALA A 226 0.45 14.04 -5.30
N ASP A 227 -0.60 14.86 -5.43
CA ASP A 227 -0.80 16.06 -4.62
C ASP A 227 -0.99 15.73 -3.13
N ASN A 228 -1.80 14.72 -2.80
CA ASN A 228 -2.02 14.27 -1.43
C ASN A 228 -0.76 13.63 -0.84
N MET A 229 -0.03 12.84 -1.64
CA MET A 229 1.28 12.31 -1.23
C MET A 229 2.26 13.44 -0.88
N HIS A 230 2.32 14.47 -1.73
CA HIS A 230 3.18 15.62 -1.52
C HIS A 230 2.79 16.46 -0.30
N ARG A 231 1.50 16.75 -0.11
CA ARG A 231 1.03 17.69 0.92
C ARG A 231 0.86 17.05 2.30
N GLN A 232 0.58 15.75 2.36
CA GLN A 232 0.26 15.07 3.63
C GLN A 232 1.35 14.07 4.02
N LEU A 233 1.66 13.09 3.16
CA LEU A 233 2.57 12.01 3.54
C LEU A 233 4.03 12.47 3.63
N LEU A 234 4.50 13.22 2.64
CA LEU A 234 5.92 13.60 2.59
C LEU A 234 6.37 14.44 3.80
N PRO A 235 5.65 15.51 4.23
CA PRO A 235 6.04 16.28 5.41
C PRO A 235 6.09 15.41 6.67
N LEU A 236 5.13 14.50 6.84
CA LEU A 236 5.08 13.60 7.98
C LEU A 236 6.31 12.66 8.04
N GLU A 237 6.67 12.03 6.92
CA GLU A 237 7.87 11.17 6.86
C GLU A 237 9.16 11.98 7.06
N GLN A 238 9.21 13.22 6.56
CA GLN A 238 10.37 14.11 6.76
C GLN A 238 10.52 14.58 8.20
N ASP A 239 9.43 14.93 8.87
CA ASP A 239 9.46 15.34 10.28
C ASP A 239 9.86 14.17 11.18
N LEU A 240 9.43 12.95 10.82
CA LEU A 240 9.81 11.74 11.51
C LEU A 240 11.30 11.38 11.32
N LEU A 241 11.81 11.51 10.09
CA LEU A 241 13.24 11.31 9.82
C LEU A 241 14.11 12.28 10.64
N LYS A 242 13.66 13.54 10.79
CA LYS A 242 14.35 14.53 11.63
C LYS A 242 14.33 14.13 13.10
N SER A 243 13.18 13.73 13.64
CA SER A 243 13.10 13.32 15.06
C SER A 243 13.96 12.10 15.36
N GLU A 244 14.01 11.12 14.45
CA GLU A 244 14.90 9.96 14.61
C GLU A 244 16.38 10.37 14.57
N SER A 245 16.76 11.29 13.68
CA SER A 245 18.13 11.81 13.60
C SER A 245 18.56 12.53 14.89
N GLU A 246 17.61 13.21 15.56
CA GLU A 246 17.85 13.87 16.85
C GLU A 246 17.97 12.86 18.00
N GLU A 247 17.23 11.75 17.97
CA GLU A 247 17.30 10.66 18.97
C GLU A 247 18.53 9.74 18.78
N GLN A 248 19.07 9.63 17.56
CA GLN A 248 20.28 8.86 17.23
C GLN A 248 21.55 9.30 17.96
N LEU A 249 21.59 10.54 18.44
CA LEU A 249 22.65 11.05 19.31
C LEU A 249 22.78 10.26 20.65
N SER A 250 21.88 9.31 20.92
CA SER A 250 21.90 8.40 22.09
C SER A 250 22.41 6.96 21.82
N ASN A 251 23.01 6.66 20.65
CA ASN A 251 23.75 5.41 20.34
C ASN A 251 22.96 4.08 20.42
N GLN A 252 22.04 3.80 19.48
CA GLN A 252 21.54 2.42 19.26
C GLN A 252 21.54 1.98 17.77
N PRO A 253 22.06 0.78 17.45
CA PRO A 253 22.17 0.28 16.07
C PRO A 253 20.83 0.04 15.36
N LYS A 254 19.74 -0.21 16.10
CA LYS A 254 18.38 -0.33 15.52
C LYS A 254 17.88 0.98 14.89
N SER A 255 18.49 2.11 15.18
CA SER A 255 18.08 3.40 14.62
C SER A 255 18.61 3.63 13.20
N ALA A 256 19.77 3.06 12.84
CA ALA A 256 20.34 3.22 11.50
C ALA A 256 19.48 2.56 10.40
N GLU A 257 19.00 1.34 10.64
CA GLU A 257 18.07 0.63 9.74
C GLU A 257 16.79 1.46 9.52
N LEU A 258 16.20 1.97 10.60
CA LEU A 258 14.97 2.75 10.52
C LEU A 258 15.17 4.04 9.70
N HIS A 259 16.30 4.70 9.90
CA HIS A 259 16.68 5.89 9.14
C HIS A 259 16.78 5.61 7.63
N GLN A 260 17.43 4.51 7.25
CA GLN A 260 17.55 4.10 5.85
C GLN A 260 16.18 3.73 5.24
N VAL A 261 15.32 3.07 6.00
CA VAL A 261 13.94 2.76 5.59
C VAL A 261 13.13 4.03 5.37
N LEU A 262 13.19 5.00 6.29
CA LEU A 262 12.52 6.30 6.15
C LEU A 262 13.05 7.09 4.95
N LYS A 263 14.37 7.14 4.75
CA LYS A 263 14.97 7.75 3.55
C LYS A 263 14.44 7.11 2.27
N SER A 264 14.33 5.78 2.22
CA SER A 264 13.79 5.06 1.05
C SER A 264 12.31 5.39 0.79
N ARG A 265 11.49 5.49 1.84
CA ARG A 265 10.08 5.90 1.72
C ARG A 265 9.96 7.31 1.16
N ILE A 266 10.76 8.24 1.66
CA ILE A 266 10.82 9.61 1.17
C ILE A 266 11.27 9.61 -0.30
N ALA A 267 12.26 8.81 -0.69
CA ALA A 267 12.72 8.70 -2.06
C ALA A 267 11.60 8.26 -3.02
N TRP A 268 10.80 7.24 -2.65
CA TRP A 268 9.62 6.85 -3.43
C TRP A 268 8.57 7.95 -3.52
N LEU A 269 8.27 8.67 -2.43
CA LEU A 269 7.35 9.81 -2.46
C LEU A 269 7.87 10.94 -3.36
N LYS A 270 9.19 11.19 -3.38
CA LYS A 270 9.83 12.14 -4.29
C LYS A 270 9.71 11.69 -5.74
N PHE A 271 9.96 10.41 -6.03
CA PHE A 271 9.77 9.81 -7.34
C PHE A 271 8.34 10.01 -7.87
N TYR A 272 7.31 9.59 -7.11
CA TYR A 272 5.91 9.73 -7.53
C TYR A 272 5.40 11.17 -7.59
N THR A 273 6.15 12.12 -7.03
CA THR A 273 5.88 13.56 -7.15
C THR A 273 6.73 14.24 -8.23
N GLY A 274 7.41 13.47 -9.08
CA GLY A 274 8.20 13.95 -10.23
C GLY A 274 9.58 14.50 -9.89
N ARG A 275 10.04 14.37 -8.64
CA ARG A 275 11.35 14.86 -8.17
C ARG A 275 12.39 13.75 -8.25
N HIS A 276 12.70 13.32 -9.46
CA HIS A 276 13.57 12.17 -9.71
C HIS A 276 15.01 12.39 -9.25
N ASP A 277 15.57 13.59 -9.42
CA ASP A 277 16.94 13.89 -8.97
C ASP A 277 17.08 13.81 -7.45
N GLU A 278 16.09 14.32 -6.71
CA GLU A 278 16.06 14.22 -5.24
C GLU A 278 15.89 12.76 -4.79
N ALA A 279 15.03 11.99 -5.46
CA ALA A 279 14.86 10.56 -5.17
C ALA A 279 16.15 9.78 -5.42
N LYS A 280 16.82 10.03 -6.55
CA LYS A 280 18.09 9.41 -6.91
C LYS A 280 19.18 9.73 -5.89
N LYS A 281 19.30 11.00 -5.47
CA LYS A 281 20.27 11.42 -4.46
C LYS A 281 20.07 10.66 -3.14
N LEU A 282 18.84 10.59 -2.65
CA LEU A 282 18.52 9.88 -1.40
C LEU A 282 18.85 8.38 -1.49
N VAL A 283 18.57 7.74 -2.62
CA VAL A 283 18.91 6.33 -2.82
C VAL A 283 20.42 6.13 -2.91
N SER A 284 21.14 6.99 -3.63
CA SER A 284 22.60 6.93 -3.67
C SER A 284 23.22 7.06 -2.29
N GLU A 285 22.74 7.98 -1.44
CA GLU A 285 23.20 8.09 -0.05
C GLU A 285 22.99 6.79 0.77
N ILE A 286 21.96 6.00 0.47
CA ILE A 286 21.74 4.70 1.13
C ILE A 286 22.70 3.64 0.56
N LEU A 287 22.88 3.62 -0.76
CA LEU A 287 23.75 2.64 -1.42
C LEU A 287 25.24 2.87 -1.14
N ASP A 288 25.63 4.12 -0.89
CA ASP A 288 27.00 4.51 -0.55
C ASP A 288 27.31 4.33 0.95
N ASP A 289 26.31 4.04 1.78
CA ASP A 289 26.48 3.78 3.21
C ASP A 289 27.06 2.36 3.42
N PRO A 290 28.28 2.22 3.95
CA PRO A 290 28.91 0.91 4.16
C PRO A 290 28.18 0.05 5.21
N LEU A 291 27.28 0.63 5.99
CA LEU A 291 26.44 -0.06 6.98
C LEU A 291 25.03 -0.36 6.45
N ALA A 292 24.77 -0.13 5.16
CA ALA A 292 23.48 -0.45 4.55
C ALA A 292 23.21 -1.96 4.57
N ASP A 293 22.13 -2.34 5.23
CA ASP A 293 21.68 -3.73 5.24
C ASP A 293 21.11 -4.10 3.86
N PRO A 294 21.60 -5.17 3.20
CA PRO A 294 21.07 -5.64 1.92
C PRO A 294 19.55 -5.87 1.93
N ARG A 295 18.97 -6.19 3.09
CA ARG A 295 17.52 -6.32 3.28
C ARG A 295 16.80 -4.99 3.16
N VAL A 296 17.39 -3.90 3.64
CA VAL A 296 16.85 -2.54 3.44
C VAL A 296 16.93 -2.18 1.97
N ILE A 297 18.11 -2.37 1.34
CA ILE A 297 18.35 -2.05 -0.08
C ILE A 297 17.31 -2.72 -0.98
N SER A 298 17.13 -4.03 -0.79
CA SER A 298 16.20 -4.83 -1.59
C SER A 298 14.75 -4.65 -1.16
N GLY A 299 14.44 -4.76 0.13
CA GLY A 299 13.07 -4.70 0.67
C GLY A 299 12.40 -3.34 0.44
N CYS A 300 13.16 -2.25 0.52
CA CYS A 300 12.65 -0.91 0.25
C CYS A 300 12.68 -0.51 -1.23
N GLY A 301 13.22 -1.37 -2.11
CA GLY A 301 13.26 -1.15 -3.56
C GLY A 301 14.20 -0.03 -4.00
N CYS A 302 15.39 0.10 -3.40
CA CYS A 302 16.36 1.15 -3.77
C CYS A 302 16.74 1.06 -5.26
N TYR A 303 17.11 -0.12 -5.74
CA TYR A 303 17.41 -0.34 -7.15
C TYR A 303 16.17 -0.25 -8.05
N ASP A 304 14.97 -0.53 -7.52
CA ASP A 304 13.73 -0.38 -8.27
C ASP A 304 13.41 1.10 -8.57
N ILE A 305 13.70 2.02 -7.63
CA ILE A 305 13.64 3.46 -7.88
C ILE A 305 14.56 3.84 -9.05
N LEU A 306 15.81 3.37 -9.01
CA LEU A 306 16.79 3.67 -10.06
C LEU A 306 16.38 3.08 -11.42
N HIS A 307 15.80 1.88 -11.42
CA HIS A 307 15.20 1.27 -12.60
C HIS A 307 14.08 2.16 -13.17
N GLU A 308 13.10 2.54 -12.34
CA GLU A 308 11.94 3.33 -12.78
C GLU A 308 12.33 4.71 -13.32
N ILE A 309 13.28 5.38 -12.65
CA ILE A 309 13.86 6.64 -13.14
C ILE A 309 14.55 6.42 -14.49
N SER A 310 15.37 5.37 -14.61
CA SER A 310 16.08 5.06 -15.87
C SER A 310 15.13 4.72 -17.02
N VAL A 311 14.01 4.05 -16.73
CA VAL A 311 12.93 3.80 -17.70
C VAL A 311 12.30 5.12 -18.13
N ALA A 312 11.97 6.01 -17.19
CA ALA A 312 11.41 7.34 -17.50
C ALA A 312 12.37 8.21 -18.35
N GLU A 313 13.68 8.03 -18.16
CA GLU A 313 14.74 8.70 -18.92
C GLU A 313 15.11 8.00 -20.25
N ASN A 314 14.47 6.87 -20.59
CA ASN A 314 14.80 6.02 -21.74
C ASN A 314 16.24 5.47 -21.75
N LYS A 315 16.85 5.28 -20.57
CA LYS A 315 18.20 4.70 -20.41
C LYS A 315 18.11 3.19 -20.13
N HIS A 316 17.85 2.42 -21.20
CA HIS A 316 17.46 1.01 -21.06
C HIS A 316 18.52 0.09 -20.46
N GLU A 317 19.79 0.27 -20.78
CA GLU A 317 20.88 -0.55 -20.20
C GLU A 317 21.08 -0.25 -18.70
N ILE A 318 20.93 1.01 -18.30
CA ILE A 318 21.00 1.40 -16.87
C ILE A 318 19.79 0.83 -16.10
N ALA A 319 18.61 0.84 -16.73
CA ALA A 319 17.42 0.23 -16.14
C ALA A 319 17.61 -1.29 -15.94
N LEU A 320 18.20 -1.98 -16.92
CA LEU A 320 18.48 -3.40 -16.82
C LEU A 320 19.54 -3.72 -15.76
N ASP A 321 20.64 -2.97 -15.72
CA ASP A 321 21.67 -3.09 -14.68
C ASP A 321 21.06 -2.91 -13.27
N SER A 322 20.15 -1.95 -13.12
CA SER A 322 19.42 -1.74 -11.87
C SER A 322 18.60 -2.97 -11.45
N LEU A 323 17.90 -3.63 -12.40
CA LEU A 323 17.15 -4.86 -12.09
C LEU A 323 18.06 -6.04 -11.74
N HIS A 324 19.22 -6.18 -12.38
CA HIS A 324 20.20 -7.20 -11.99
C HIS A 324 20.73 -6.96 -10.57
N LYS A 325 21.04 -5.70 -10.24
CA LYS A 325 21.45 -5.32 -8.88
C LYS A 325 20.34 -5.53 -7.85
N ALA A 326 19.08 -5.27 -8.20
CA ALA A 326 17.93 -5.58 -7.35
C ALA A 326 17.86 -7.07 -7.03
N VAL A 327 18.03 -7.94 -8.04
CA VAL A 327 18.08 -9.40 -7.84
C VAL A 327 19.27 -9.78 -6.94
N ALA A 328 20.47 -9.27 -7.21
CA ALA A 328 21.66 -9.57 -6.39
C ALA A 328 21.47 -9.17 -4.92
N ALA A 329 21.02 -7.95 -4.65
CA ALA A 329 20.75 -7.47 -3.30
C ALA A 329 19.65 -8.28 -2.60
N SER A 330 18.63 -8.73 -3.34
CA SER A 330 17.58 -9.59 -2.79
C SER A 330 18.09 -10.98 -2.39
N VAL A 331 18.97 -11.57 -3.20
CA VAL A 331 19.61 -12.85 -2.89
C VAL A 331 20.52 -12.73 -1.68
N GLU A 332 21.29 -11.65 -1.60
CA GLU A 332 22.18 -11.38 -0.47
C GLU A 332 21.41 -11.16 0.84
N GLY A 333 20.37 -10.31 0.81
CA GLY A 333 19.62 -9.94 2.02
C GLY A 333 18.65 -11.02 2.49
N TYR A 334 17.99 -11.72 1.57
CA TYR A 334 16.89 -12.63 1.90
C TYR A 334 17.13 -14.09 1.48
N GLY A 335 18.13 -14.35 0.65
CA GLY A 335 18.35 -15.65 0.05
C GLY A 335 17.52 -15.91 -1.21
N HIS A 336 17.85 -17.01 -1.88
CA HIS A 336 17.24 -17.39 -3.15
C HIS A 336 15.76 -17.78 -3.03
N GLY A 337 15.38 -18.39 -1.90
CA GLY A 337 14.03 -18.92 -1.66
C GLY A 337 13.05 -17.89 -1.09
N HIS A 338 13.35 -16.59 -1.12
CA HIS A 338 12.48 -15.59 -0.51
C HIS A 338 11.52 -14.92 -1.50
N CYS A 339 10.35 -14.50 -1.02
CA CYS A 339 9.30 -13.90 -1.87
C CYS A 339 9.73 -12.56 -2.51
N VAL A 340 10.60 -11.81 -1.84
CA VAL A 340 11.21 -10.57 -2.37
C VAL A 340 12.10 -10.90 -3.56
N THR A 341 12.99 -11.89 -3.43
CA THR A 341 13.87 -12.35 -4.51
C THR A 341 13.08 -12.84 -5.72
N ALA A 342 12.04 -13.65 -5.49
CA ALA A 342 11.14 -14.10 -6.56
C ALA A 342 10.48 -12.92 -7.30
N ARG A 343 10.13 -11.84 -6.58
CA ARG A 343 9.54 -10.62 -7.16
C ARG A 343 10.55 -9.86 -8.01
N SER A 344 11.77 -9.64 -7.52
CA SER A 344 12.84 -8.99 -8.28
C SER A 344 13.18 -9.75 -9.56
N MET A 345 13.21 -11.09 -9.50
CA MET A 345 13.40 -11.94 -10.69
C MET A 345 12.23 -11.83 -11.67
N ALA A 346 10.99 -11.79 -11.18
CA ALA A 346 9.82 -11.61 -12.02
C ALA A 346 9.82 -10.24 -12.72
N ALA A 347 10.25 -9.17 -12.03
CA ALA A 347 10.41 -7.85 -12.61
C ALA A 347 11.49 -7.85 -13.72
N LEU A 348 12.63 -8.51 -13.48
CA LEU A 348 13.69 -8.70 -14.49
C LEU A 348 13.19 -9.47 -15.72
N GLU A 349 12.50 -10.60 -15.51
CA GLU A 349 11.91 -11.40 -16.60
C GLU A 349 10.93 -10.56 -17.44
N ALA A 350 10.00 -9.86 -16.78
CA ALA A 350 9.01 -9.03 -17.46
C ALA A 350 9.67 -7.92 -18.27
N TYR A 351 10.70 -7.26 -17.71
CA TYR A 351 11.43 -6.21 -18.41
C TYR A 351 12.18 -6.76 -19.64
N LEU A 352 12.90 -7.87 -19.50
CA LEU A 352 13.61 -8.53 -20.62
C LEU A 352 12.64 -8.93 -21.75
N LYS A 353 11.48 -9.51 -21.40
CA LYS A 353 10.40 -9.81 -22.37
C LYS A 353 9.92 -8.57 -23.09
N SER A 354 9.67 -7.47 -22.36
CA SER A 354 9.22 -6.20 -22.95
C SER A 354 10.21 -5.60 -23.95
N ARG A 355 11.50 -5.97 -23.85
CA ARG A 355 12.59 -5.55 -24.74
C ARG A 355 12.95 -6.57 -25.82
N GLY A 356 12.22 -7.68 -25.92
CA GLY A 356 12.49 -8.72 -26.91
C GLY A 356 13.72 -9.59 -26.62
N ARG A 357 14.28 -9.53 -25.41
CA ARG A 357 15.43 -10.35 -24.96
C ARG A 357 14.94 -11.71 -24.46
N SER A 358 14.29 -12.47 -25.34
CA SER A 358 13.55 -13.69 -24.98
C SER A 358 14.43 -14.80 -24.39
N GLU A 359 15.66 -14.96 -24.88
CA GLU A 359 16.56 -16.02 -24.38
C GLU A 359 16.98 -15.77 -22.92
N GLU A 360 17.36 -14.54 -22.60
CA GLU A 360 17.73 -14.13 -21.25
C GLU A 360 16.52 -14.16 -20.32
N ALA A 361 15.36 -13.70 -20.77
CA ALA A 361 14.12 -13.85 -20.03
C ALA A 361 13.83 -15.34 -19.74
N GLY A 362 14.10 -16.23 -20.69
CA GLY A 362 13.95 -17.67 -20.51
C GLY A 362 14.91 -18.28 -19.47
N LYS A 363 16.11 -17.72 -19.30
CA LYS A 363 17.05 -18.11 -18.23
C LYS A 363 16.50 -17.69 -16.86
N VAL A 364 16.16 -16.42 -16.72
CA VAL A 364 15.57 -15.86 -15.48
C VAL A 364 14.28 -16.60 -15.10
N HIS A 365 13.47 -16.95 -16.09
CA HIS A 365 12.23 -17.69 -15.92
C HIS A 365 12.45 -19.03 -15.21
N ARG A 366 13.36 -19.87 -15.73
CA ARG A 366 13.67 -21.20 -15.14
C ARG A 366 14.18 -21.08 -13.71
N ASP A 367 15.07 -20.12 -13.45
CA ASP A 367 15.61 -19.92 -12.12
C ASP A 367 14.51 -19.47 -11.15
N SER A 368 13.63 -18.56 -11.59
CA SER A 368 12.50 -18.05 -10.79
C SER A 368 11.50 -19.16 -10.45
N GLU A 369 11.17 -20.04 -11.41
CA GLU A 369 10.27 -21.18 -11.17
C GLU A 369 10.81 -22.11 -10.08
N LEU A 370 12.09 -22.48 -10.16
CA LEU A 370 12.74 -23.31 -9.14
C LEU A 370 12.67 -22.68 -7.74
N GLN A 371 12.82 -21.35 -7.64
CA GLN A 371 12.69 -20.65 -6.35
C GLN A 371 11.25 -20.59 -5.85
N LEU A 372 10.27 -20.35 -6.73
CA LEU A 372 8.85 -20.34 -6.34
C LEU A 372 8.37 -21.71 -5.86
N GLU A 373 8.85 -22.78 -6.50
CA GLU A 373 8.59 -24.14 -6.02
C GLU A 373 9.22 -24.40 -4.65
N ARG A 374 10.39 -23.82 -4.37
CA ARG A 374 10.99 -23.87 -3.02
C ARG A 374 10.15 -23.11 -2.01
N ILE A 375 9.73 -21.88 -2.31
CA ILE A 375 8.81 -21.09 -1.47
C ILE A 375 7.55 -21.89 -1.15
N CYS A 376 6.89 -22.42 -2.18
CA CYS A 376 5.66 -23.18 -1.99
C CYS A 376 5.90 -24.45 -1.15
N ARG A 377 7.05 -25.12 -1.30
CA ARG A 377 7.41 -26.29 -0.48
C ARG A 377 7.75 -25.93 0.95
N GLU A 378 8.58 -24.91 1.18
CA GLU A 378 8.96 -24.46 2.51
C GLU A 378 7.76 -24.00 3.31
N VAL A 379 6.88 -23.22 2.68
CA VAL A 379 5.67 -22.79 3.37
C VAL A 379 4.76 -23.98 3.66
N ARG A 380 4.57 -24.94 2.73
CA ARG A 380 3.85 -26.18 3.02
C ARG A 380 4.48 -27.01 4.15
N ARG A 381 5.82 -26.98 4.32
CA ARG A 381 6.48 -27.65 5.44
C ARG A 381 6.18 -26.98 6.77
N LEU A 382 6.04 -25.65 6.79
CA LEU A 382 5.59 -24.92 7.97
C LEU A 382 4.09 -25.18 8.30
N TRP A 383 3.37 -25.99 7.49
CA TRP A 383 1.97 -26.37 7.72
C TRP A 383 1.78 -27.70 8.45
N LEU A 384 2.78 -28.58 8.40
CA LEU A 384 2.80 -29.89 9.06
C LEU A 384 3.64 -29.78 10.33
#